data_AF-A0A7C2KAX4-F1
#
_entry.id   AF-A0A7C2KAX4-F1
#
_cell.length_a   1.000
_cell.length_b   1.000
_cell.length_c   1.000
_cell.angle_alpha   90.00
_cell.angle_beta   90.00
_cell.angle_gamma   90.00
#
_symmetry.space_group_name_H-M   'P 1'
#
loop_
_entity.id
_entity.type
_entity.pdbx_description
1 polymer ?
#
loop_
_entity_poly.entity_id
_entity_poly.type
_entity_poly.pdbx_seq_one_letter_code
_entity_poly.pdbx_strand_id
1 'polypeptide(L)'
;MTSVPPEHPNLQLALGRLRRTTWLWAVLFAALGGLSLASSRLAEPVLPLIWLVIAVLLVSRPEPAYLALVAVAWGFSLVFLIPGVRDALGSDPILRLFAVGTIETVALSVVRVLLLVTAWNQFQFFRLLYGTQGAAGLDAALPDIPEVVPNRAARLSIWARLAGFLGVMAALASVPLPAEPGIALRGAAYGAAVFAVGLGLGSAFVPNPRRGMALWAVGLGSAALLAAMLVGRALGAGSG
;
A
#
# COMPACT_ATOMS: atom_id res chain seq x y z
N MET A 1 16.39 -26.36 8.04
CA MET A 1 15.73 -25.35 8.91
C MET A 1 16.56 -25.25 10.18
N THR A 2 17.61 -24.44 10.15
CA THR A 2 18.43 -24.13 11.32
C THR A 2 17.82 -22.89 11.97
N SER A 3 17.19 -23.09 13.12
CA SER A 3 16.76 -22.02 14.02
C SER A 3 17.96 -21.13 14.36
N VAL A 4 17.82 -19.82 14.15
CA VAL A 4 18.79 -18.79 14.57
C VAL A 4 19.12 -18.98 16.07
N PRO A 5 20.39 -18.88 16.51
CA PRO A 5 20.71 -18.99 17.93
C PRO A 5 19.98 -17.90 18.75
N PRO A 6 19.41 -18.24 19.91
CA PRO A 6 18.56 -17.36 20.68
C PRO A 6 19.36 -16.49 21.64
N GLU A 7 20.21 -15.55 21.21
CA GLU A 7 21.09 -14.86 22.20
C GLU A 7 21.27 -13.34 22.10
N HIS A 8 20.77 -12.64 21.08
CA HIS A 8 20.85 -11.17 21.07
C HIS A 8 19.52 -10.52 21.52
N PRO A 9 19.42 -10.02 22.78
CA PRO A 9 18.19 -9.45 23.33
C PRO A 9 17.66 -8.28 22.50
N ASN A 10 18.57 -7.51 21.87
CA ASN A 10 18.21 -6.39 21.00
C ASN A 10 17.44 -6.83 19.74
N LEU A 11 17.72 -8.02 19.19
CA LEU A 11 17.02 -8.55 18.01
C LEU A 11 15.60 -8.99 18.37
N GLN A 12 15.42 -9.64 19.52
CA GLN A 12 14.09 -10.01 20.01
C GLN A 12 13.25 -8.78 20.33
N LEU A 13 13.84 -7.74 20.91
CA LEU A 13 13.18 -6.46 21.13
C LEU A 13 12.77 -5.80 19.80
N ALA A 14 13.62 -5.84 18.78
CA ALA A 14 13.29 -5.30 17.46
C ALA A 14 12.14 -6.06 16.78
N LEU A 15 12.12 -7.40 16.86
CA LEU A 15 11.00 -8.23 16.40
C LEU A 15 9.69 -7.89 17.15
N GLY A 16 9.77 -7.75 18.47
CA GLY A 16 8.64 -7.34 19.29
C GLY A 16 8.11 -5.96 18.90
N ARG A 17 9.00 -5.00 18.60
CA ARG A 17 8.64 -3.67 18.10
C ARG A 17 7.99 -3.75 16.73
N LEU A 18 8.55 -4.49 15.77
CA LEU A 18 7.95 -4.70 14.45
C LEU A 18 6.51 -5.23 14.57
N ARG A 19 6.30 -6.26 15.41
CA ARG A 19 4.98 -6.85 15.63
C ARG A 19 4.00 -5.83 16.22
N ARG A 20 4.42 -5.05 17.23
CA ARG A 20 3.56 -4.00 17.80
C ARG A 20 3.24 -2.90 16.78
N THR A 21 4.24 -2.47 16.01
CA THR A 21 4.08 -1.44 14.97
C THR A 21 3.11 -1.90 13.88
N THR A 22 3.26 -3.12 13.36
CA THR A 22 2.35 -3.69 12.36
C THR A 22 0.94 -3.84 12.92
N TRP A 23 0.78 -4.25 14.17
CA TRP A 23 -0.52 -4.28 14.86
C TRP A 23 -1.16 -2.90 14.99
N LEU A 24 -0.38 -1.88 15.37
CA LEU A 24 -0.89 -0.51 15.50
C LEU A 24 -1.40 0.01 14.15
N TRP A 25 -0.63 -0.21 13.07
CA TRP A 25 -1.10 0.11 11.72
C TRP A 25 -2.33 -0.69 11.34
N ALA A 26 -2.38 -1.99 11.67
CA ALA A 26 -3.54 -2.81 11.36
C ALA A 26 -4.81 -2.32 12.05
N VAL A 27 -4.73 -1.96 13.33
CA VAL A 27 -5.87 -1.40 14.07
C VAL A 27 -6.31 -0.08 13.44
N LEU A 28 -5.37 0.80 13.07
CA LEU A 28 -5.69 2.06 12.42
C LEU A 28 -6.41 1.84 11.07
N PHE A 29 -5.88 0.95 10.23
CA PHE A 29 -6.47 0.63 8.92
C PHE A 29 -7.82 -0.08 9.06
N ALA A 30 -7.96 -0.97 10.04
CA ALA A 30 -9.22 -1.64 10.35
C ALA A 30 -10.29 -0.64 10.82
N ALA A 31 -9.92 0.29 11.70
CA ALA A 31 -10.81 1.33 12.17
C ALA A 31 -11.24 2.25 11.02
N LEU A 32 -10.30 2.71 10.18
CA LEU A 32 -10.62 3.55 9.03
C LEU A 32 -11.53 2.84 8.01
N GLY A 33 -11.18 1.61 7.63
CA GLY A 33 -11.99 0.81 6.71
C GLY A 33 -13.39 0.52 7.27
N GLY A 34 -13.47 0.10 8.53
CA GLY A 34 -14.74 -0.22 9.20
C GLY A 34 -15.63 1.00 9.38
N LEU A 35 -15.09 2.12 9.87
CA LEU A 35 -15.84 3.37 10.03
C LEU A 35 -16.31 3.91 8.67
N SER A 36 -15.49 3.80 7.63
CA SER A 36 -15.87 4.26 6.29
C SER A 36 -16.95 3.39 5.64
N LEU A 37 -16.94 2.07 5.87
CA LEU A 37 -18.05 1.20 5.47
C LEU A 37 -19.34 1.54 6.23
N ALA A 38 -19.23 1.78 7.53
CA ALA A 38 -20.37 2.13 8.38
C ALA A 38 -20.99 3.48 7.96
N SER A 39 -20.17 4.49 7.69
CA SER A 39 -20.65 5.81 7.27
C SER A 39 -21.26 5.83 5.88
N SER A 40 -20.78 4.97 4.98
CA SER A 40 -21.29 4.84 3.61
C SER A 40 -22.47 3.88 3.46
N ARG A 41 -22.88 3.19 4.53
CA ARG A 41 -23.92 2.15 4.51
C ARG A 41 -23.72 1.12 3.38
N LEU A 42 -22.46 0.78 3.10
CA LEU A 42 -22.05 -0.16 2.04
C LEU A 42 -22.32 0.30 0.60
N ALA A 43 -22.68 1.57 0.36
CA ALA A 43 -22.91 2.08 -1.00
C ALA A 43 -21.62 2.11 -1.85
N GLU A 44 -20.48 2.39 -1.23
CA GLU A 44 -19.17 2.45 -1.91
C GLU A 44 -18.14 1.57 -1.18
N PRO A 45 -18.25 0.23 -1.25
CA PRO A 45 -17.48 -0.66 -0.38
C PRO A 45 -16.03 -0.84 -0.80
N VAL A 46 -15.71 -0.61 -2.08
CA VAL A 46 -14.41 -0.99 -2.67
C VAL A 46 -13.23 -0.29 -1.99
N LEU A 47 -13.29 1.04 -1.85
CA LEU A 47 -12.21 1.81 -1.24
C LEU A 47 -11.99 1.47 0.24
N PRO A 48 -13.02 1.43 1.10
CA PRO A 48 -12.89 0.96 2.47
C PRO A 48 -12.35 -0.47 2.60
N LEU A 49 -12.75 -1.38 1.72
CA LEU A 49 -12.28 -2.77 1.74
C LEU A 49 -10.77 -2.89 1.52
N ILE A 50 -10.15 -1.99 0.73
CA ILE A 50 -8.69 -1.98 0.57
C ILE A 50 -7.98 -1.76 1.90
N TRP A 51 -8.47 -0.82 2.73
CA TRP A 51 -7.92 -0.57 4.06
C TRP A 51 -8.05 -1.82 4.96
N LEU A 52 -9.19 -2.50 4.93
CA LEU A 52 -9.40 -3.75 5.68
C LEU A 52 -8.45 -4.87 5.22
N VAL A 53 -8.25 -5.04 3.91
CA VAL A 53 -7.31 -6.03 3.38
C VAL A 53 -5.89 -5.74 3.85
N ILE A 54 -5.46 -4.47 3.85
CA ILE A 54 -4.14 -4.09 4.38
C ILE A 54 -4.03 -4.42 5.87
N ALA A 55 -5.07 -4.15 6.67
CA ALA A 55 -5.09 -4.50 8.08
C ALA A 55 -4.93 -6.02 8.31
N VAL A 56 -5.63 -6.85 7.53
CA VAL A 56 -5.52 -8.31 7.60
C VAL A 56 -4.10 -8.77 7.24
N LEU A 57 -3.49 -8.20 6.20
CA LEU A 57 -2.11 -8.54 5.83
C LEU A 57 -1.12 -8.21 6.95
N LEU A 58 -1.24 -7.03 7.56
CA LEU A 58 -0.38 -6.57 8.65
C LEU A 58 -0.44 -7.49 9.89
N VAL A 59 -1.61 -8.01 10.23
CA VAL A 59 -1.79 -8.93 11.37
C VAL A 59 -1.37 -10.36 11.04
N SER A 60 -1.71 -10.83 9.84
CA SER A 60 -1.52 -12.24 9.48
C SER A 60 -0.06 -12.66 9.52
N ARG A 61 0.85 -11.80 9.04
CA ARG A 61 2.30 -12.07 9.00
C ARG A 61 3.07 -10.74 9.10
N PRO A 62 3.64 -10.38 10.26
CA PRO A 62 4.40 -9.15 10.38
C PRO A 62 5.69 -9.23 9.55
N GLU A 63 5.71 -8.50 8.44
CA GLU A 63 6.85 -8.41 7.51
C GLU A 63 7.21 -6.93 7.31
N PRO A 64 8.51 -6.55 7.41
CA PRO A 64 8.93 -5.18 7.15
C PRO A 64 8.41 -4.62 5.83
N ALA A 65 8.37 -5.44 4.76
CA ALA A 65 7.87 -5.03 3.45
C ALA A 65 6.42 -4.50 3.46
N TYR A 66 5.57 -4.93 4.40
CA TYR A 66 4.21 -4.41 4.51
C TYR A 66 4.15 -2.97 5.06
N LEU A 67 5.20 -2.47 5.71
CA LEU A 67 5.28 -1.07 6.11
C LEU A 67 5.48 -0.15 4.90
N ALA A 68 6.11 -0.63 3.83
CA ALA A 68 6.16 0.09 2.55
C ALA A 68 4.75 0.18 1.92
N LEU A 69 3.95 -0.89 2.02
CA LEU A 69 2.54 -0.87 1.60
C LEU A 69 1.71 0.15 2.40
N VAL A 70 1.92 0.23 3.71
CA VAL A 70 1.28 1.26 4.55
C VAL A 70 1.66 2.67 4.09
N ALA A 71 2.95 2.91 3.86
CA ALA A 71 3.42 4.21 3.39
C ALA A 71 2.79 4.59 2.04
N VAL A 72 2.73 3.64 1.10
CA VAL A 72 2.10 3.83 -0.21
C VAL A 72 0.60 4.07 -0.09
N ALA A 73 -0.11 3.34 0.77
CA ALA A 73 -1.54 3.55 0.98
C ALA A 73 -1.84 4.97 1.49
N TRP A 74 -1.05 5.47 2.44
CA TRP A 74 -1.15 6.86 2.89
C TRP A 74 -0.79 7.86 1.78
N GLY A 75 0.27 7.61 1.01
CA GLY A 75 0.65 8.50 -0.10
C GLY A 75 -0.39 8.55 -1.20
N PHE A 76 -0.92 7.40 -1.60
CA PHE A 76 -1.94 7.29 -2.65
C PHE A 76 -3.27 7.88 -2.18
N SER A 77 -3.56 7.85 -0.88
CA SER A 77 -4.74 8.54 -0.35
C SER A 77 -4.70 10.06 -0.59
N LEU A 78 -3.54 10.67 -0.80
CA LEU A 78 -3.44 12.09 -1.15
C LEU A 78 -3.96 12.41 -2.56
N VAL A 79 -4.07 11.41 -3.44
CA VAL A 79 -4.61 11.61 -4.81
C VAL A 79 -6.04 12.13 -4.76
N PHE A 80 -6.81 11.78 -3.73
CA PHE A 80 -8.18 12.26 -3.54
C PHE A 80 -8.29 13.76 -3.22
N LEU A 81 -7.18 14.45 -2.98
CA LEU A 81 -7.14 15.92 -2.86
C LEU A 81 -7.22 16.60 -4.24
N ILE A 82 -6.99 15.86 -5.32
CA ILE A 82 -7.03 16.39 -6.68
C ILE A 82 -8.50 16.51 -7.13
N PRO A 83 -8.92 17.68 -7.65
CA PRO A 83 -10.27 17.86 -8.19
C PRO A 83 -10.62 16.82 -9.27
N GLY A 84 -11.85 16.29 -9.23
CA GLY A 84 -12.37 15.29 -10.17
C GLY A 84 -11.95 13.84 -9.88
N VAL A 85 -11.09 13.59 -8.89
CA VAL A 85 -10.71 12.21 -8.51
C VAL A 85 -11.87 11.45 -7.88
N ARG A 86 -12.74 12.15 -7.14
CA ARG A 86 -13.93 11.55 -6.55
C ARG A 86 -14.84 10.93 -7.61
N ASP A 87 -15.03 11.61 -8.73
CA ASP A 87 -15.89 11.15 -9.82
C ASP A 87 -15.21 10.02 -10.61
N ALA A 88 -13.88 10.00 -10.63
CA ALA A 88 -13.12 8.96 -11.29
C ALA A 88 -13.04 7.64 -10.48
N LEU A 89 -12.76 7.72 -9.19
CA LEU A 89 -12.39 6.57 -8.36
C LEU A 89 -13.40 6.24 -7.24
N GLY A 90 -14.37 7.11 -6.99
CA GLY A 90 -15.26 7.05 -5.84
C GLY A 90 -14.82 8.00 -4.72
N SER A 91 -15.61 8.05 -3.65
CA SER A 91 -15.34 8.96 -2.52
C SER A 91 -14.13 8.55 -1.69
N ASP A 92 -13.38 9.55 -1.24
CA ASP A 92 -12.28 9.33 -0.30
C ASP A 92 -12.84 8.81 1.04
N PRO A 93 -12.47 7.58 1.45
CA PRO A 93 -12.97 6.99 2.68
C PRO A 93 -12.56 7.77 3.93
N ILE A 94 -11.46 8.54 3.88
CA ILE A 94 -10.97 9.35 5.00
C ILE A 94 -11.65 10.72 5.01
N LEU A 95 -11.69 11.46 3.90
CA LEU A 95 -12.37 12.78 3.88
C LEU A 95 -13.86 12.65 4.21
N ARG A 96 -14.49 11.51 3.89
CA ARG A 96 -15.88 11.25 4.27
C ARG A 96 -16.09 11.18 5.79
N LEU A 97 -15.08 10.77 6.57
CA LEU A 97 -15.19 10.62 8.03
C LEU A 97 -15.04 11.94 8.78
N PHE A 98 -14.49 12.97 8.14
CA PHE A 98 -14.20 14.26 8.75
C PHE A 98 -15.00 15.36 8.06
N ALA A 99 -15.46 16.36 8.82
CA ALA A 99 -16.22 17.47 8.24
C ALA A 99 -15.40 18.21 7.17
N VAL A 100 -16.04 18.50 6.04
CA VAL A 100 -15.39 19.04 4.83
C VAL A 100 -15.25 20.56 4.94
N GLY A 101 -14.31 21.01 5.75
CA GLY A 101 -13.78 22.37 5.68
C GLY A 101 -12.38 22.40 5.08
N THR A 102 -11.97 23.56 4.57
CA THR A 102 -10.65 23.74 3.94
C THR A 102 -9.52 23.48 4.95
N ILE A 103 -9.71 23.92 6.20
CA ILE A 103 -8.71 23.77 7.27
C ILE A 103 -8.57 22.30 7.65
N GLU A 104 -9.68 21.59 7.81
CA GLU A 104 -9.74 20.16 8.11
C GLU A 104 -9.07 19.35 6.99
N THR A 105 -9.31 19.72 5.73
CA THR A 105 -8.69 19.07 4.56
C THR A 105 -7.18 19.26 4.57
N VAL A 106 -6.68 20.47 4.84
CA VAL A 106 -5.24 20.75 4.96
C VAL A 106 -4.64 19.98 6.13
N ALA A 107 -5.27 20.00 7.30
CA ALA A 107 -4.81 19.27 8.48
C ALA A 107 -4.74 17.76 8.21
N LEU A 108 -5.76 17.18 7.60
CA LEU A 108 -5.78 15.76 7.21
C LEU A 108 -4.69 15.42 6.20
N SER A 109 -4.41 16.33 5.25
CA SER A 109 -3.33 16.16 4.30
C SER A 109 -1.97 16.10 5.00
N VAL A 110 -1.72 17.00 5.95
CA VAL A 110 -0.51 17.00 6.77
C VAL A 110 -0.40 15.70 7.58
N VAL A 111 -1.49 15.25 8.21
CA VAL A 111 -1.52 13.99 8.95
C VAL A 111 -1.17 12.80 8.05
N ARG A 112 -1.75 12.71 6.84
CA ARG A 112 -1.46 11.65 5.87
C ARG A 112 0.02 11.63 5.46
N VAL A 113 0.62 12.80 5.23
CA VAL A 113 2.05 12.93 4.91
C VAL A 113 2.90 12.46 6.09
N LEU A 114 2.58 12.87 7.32
CA LEU A 114 3.29 12.43 8.52
C LEU A 114 3.20 10.91 8.70
N LEU A 115 2.02 10.32 8.49
CA LEU A 115 1.82 8.88 8.59
C LEU A 115 2.57 8.11 7.49
N LEU A 116 2.60 8.63 6.26
CA LEU A 116 3.43 8.09 5.17
C LEU A 116 4.91 8.09 5.56
N VAL A 117 5.43 9.24 6.01
CA VAL A 117 6.86 9.39 6.34
C VAL A 117 7.22 8.49 7.52
N THR A 118 6.33 8.39 8.51
CA THR A 118 6.50 7.52 9.67
C THR A 118 6.56 6.05 9.24
N ALA A 119 5.61 5.59 8.42
CA ALA A 119 5.58 4.22 7.93
C ALA A 119 6.80 3.89 7.06
N TRP A 120 7.23 4.83 6.21
CA TRP A 120 8.42 4.67 5.39
C TRP A 120 9.69 4.59 6.23
N ASN A 121 9.86 5.45 7.22
CA ASN A 121 11.00 5.41 8.13
C ASN A 121 11.02 4.10 8.94
N GLN A 122 9.86 3.62 9.40
CA GLN A 122 9.75 2.32 10.06
C GLN A 122 10.11 1.17 9.11
N PHE A 123 9.70 1.22 7.85
CA PHE A 123 10.14 0.26 6.82
C PHE A 123 11.67 0.27 6.67
N GLN A 124 12.28 1.44 6.50
CA GLN A 124 13.74 1.59 6.33
C GLN A 124 14.53 1.09 7.54
N PHE A 125 13.97 1.23 8.73
CA PHE A 125 14.56 0.69 9.96
C PHE A 125 14.40 -0.83 10.04
N PHE A 126 13.17 -1.34 9.91
CA PHE A 126 12.89 -2.77 10.12
C PHE A 126 13.34 -3.67 8.96
N ARG A 127 13.60 -3.14 7.76
CA ARG A 127 14.16 -3.95 6.66
C ARG A 127 15.54 -4.53 6.99
N LEU A 128 16.28 -3.91 7.93
CA LEU A 128 17.55 -4.45 8.41
C LEU A 128 17.38 -5.82 9.08
N LEU A 129 16.17 -6.16 9.53
CA LEU A 129 15.85 -7.49 10.07
C LEU A 129 15.82 -8.59 9.01
N TYR A 130 15.75 -8.25 7.71
CA TYR A 130 15.93 -9.21 6.61
C TYR A 130 17.40 -9.55 6.34
N GLY A 131 18.33 -8.96 7.10
CA GLY A 131 19.76 -9.10 6.87
C GLY A 131 20.26 -8.31 5.66
N THR A 132 21.58 -8.27 5.50
CA THR A 132 22.26 -7.56 4.41
C THR A 132 22.95 -8.50 3.43
N GLN A 133 23.04 -9.80 3.74
CA GLN A 133 23.70 -10.84 2.93
C GLN A 133 23.24 -10.91 1.47
N GLY A 134 22.03 -10.41 1.14
CA GLY A 134 21.55 -10.24 -0.24
C GLY A 134 21.16 -8.80 -0.63
N ALA A 135 21.35 -7.82 0.26
CA ALA A 135 21.16 -6.39 -0.05
C ALA A 135 22.37 -5.80 -0.78
N ALA A 136 23.54 -6.42 -0.62
CA ALA A 136 24.85 -6.02 -1.14
C ALA A 136 25.01 -6.17 -2.67
N GLY A 137 23.94 -6.01 -3.46
CA GLY A 137 24.06 -5.88 -4.91
C GLY A 137 24.67 -4.53 -5.35
N LEU A 138 24.81 -3.57 -4.43
CA LEU A 138 25.33 -2.22 -4.71
C LEU A 138 26.66 -1.91 -4.02
N ASP A 139 27.01 -2.60 -2.93
CA ASP A 139 28.28 -2.42 -2.22
C ASP A 139 28.68 -3.72 -1.52
N ALA A 140 29.75 -4.35 -2.00
CA ALA A 140 30.29 -5.59 -1.47
C ALA A 140 31.04 -5.41 -0.14
N ALA A 141 31.28 -4.17 0.30
CA ALA A 141 31.97 -3.85 1.54
C ALA A 141 31.05 -3.77 2.77
N LEU A 142 29.72 -3.89 2.58
CA LEU A 142 28.78 -3.86 3.71
C LEU A 142 28.91 -5.13 4.57
N PRO A 143 28.98 -4.99 5.91
CA PRO A 143 29.05 -6.15 6.79
C PRO A 143 27.80 -7.01 6.67
N ASP A 144 27.99 -8.33 6.68
CA ASP A 144 26.92 -9.31 6.61
C ASP A 144 26.14 -9.36 7.93
N ILE A 145 24.90 -8.87 7.89
CA ILE A 145 23.92 -8.98 8.96
C ILE A 145 23.08 -10.23 8.67
N PRO A 146 23.00 -11.19 9.62
CA PRO A 146 22.21 -12.39 9.45
C PRO A 146 20.71 -12.07 9.39
N GLU A 147 19.97 -12.90 8.66
CA GLU A 147 18.52 -12.78 8.54
C GLU A 147 17.82 -13.16 9.86
N VAL A 148 16.99 -12.25 10.38
CA VAL A 148 16.24 -12.42 11.65
C VAL A 148 14.77 -12.70 11.38
N VAL A 149 14.23 -12.22 10.26
CA VAL A 149 12.87 -12.47 9.79
C VAL A 149 12.92 -13.16 8.43
N PRO A 150 12.13 -14.23 8.20
CA PRO A 150 12.04 -14.88 6.90
C PRO A 150 11.78 -13.90 5.76
N ASN A 151 12.71 -13.81 4.81
CA ASN A 151 12.64 -12.91 3.69
C ASN A 151 11.79 -13.52 2.56
N ARG A 152 10.56 -13.03 2.45
CA ARG A 152 9.59 -13.46 1.43
C ARG A 152 9.44 -12.45 0.29
N ALA A 153 10.38 -11.51 0.13
CA ALA A 153 10.32 -10.45 -0.86
C ALA A 153 10.13 -10.98 -2.29
N ALA A 154 10.75 -12.10 -2.65
CA ALA A 154 10.55 -12.74 -3.95
C ALA A 154 9.09 -13.15 -4.19
N ARG A 155 8.40 -13.69 -3.17
CA ARG A 155 6.99 -14.06 -3.26
C ARG A 155 6.10 -12.81 -3.31
N LEU A 156 6.40 -11.81 -2.50
CA LEU A 156 5.69 -10.52 -2.53
C LEU A 156 5.80 -9.84 -3.89
N SER A 157 6.95 -9.94 -4.58
CA SER A 157 7.13 -9.37 -5.92
C SER A 157 6.20 -10.01 -6.97
N ILE A 158 5.87 -11.30 -6.83
CA ILE A 158 4.91 -11.98 -7.71
C ILE A 158 3.50 -11.42 -7.48
N TRP A 159 3.09 -11.34 -6.21
CA TRP A 159 1.78 -10.78 -5.85
C TRP A 159 1.65 -9.31 -6.24
N ALA A 160 2.72 -8.52 -6.08
CA ALA A 160 2.77 -7.13 -6.52
C ALA A 160 2.52 -7.01 -8.03
N ARG A 161 3.16 -7.87 -8.84
CA ARG A 161 2.96 -7.89 -10.30
C ARG A 161 1.56 -8.33 -10.68
N LEU A 162 1.03 -9.36 -10.02
CA LEU A 162 -0.34 -9.82 -10.25
C LEU A 162 -1.34 -8.70 -9.93
N ALA A 163 -1.18 -8.02 -8.81
CA ALA A 163 -1.98 -6.87 -8.45
C ALA A 163 -1.86 -5.76 -9.51
N GLY A 164 -0.65 -5.42 -9.96
CA GLY A 164 -0.46 -4.39 -10.99
C GLY A 164 -1.15 -4.74 -12.31
N PHE A 165 -0.99 -5.99 -12.77
CA PHE A 165 -1.66 -6.49 -13.97
C PHE A 165 -3.19 -6.45 -13.85
N LEU A 166 -3.73 -7.00 -12.75
CA LEU A 166 -5.18 -6.97 -12.49
C LEU A 166 -5.71 -5.55 -12.39
N GLY A 167 -4.93 -4.61 -11.83
CA GLY A 167 -5.28 -3.20 -11.77
C GLY A 167 -5.41 -2.57 -13.15
N VAL A 168 -4.46 -2.81 -14.04
CA VAL A 168 -4.54 -2.33 -15.44
C VAL A 168 -5.77 -2.92 -16.13
N MET A 169 -5.98 -4.24 -16.00
CA MET A 169 -7.13 -4.90 -16.60
C MET A 169 -8.47 -4.38 -16.06
N ALA A 170 -8.57 -4.12 -14.76
CA ALA A 170 -9.75 -3.51 -14.15
C ALA A 170 -9.99 -2.09 -14.69
N ALA A 171 -8.95 -1.25 -14.79
CA ALA A 171 -9.09 0.08 -15.36
C ALA A 171 -9.59 0.03 -16.82
N LEU A 172 -9.03 -0.85 -17.65
CA LEU A 172 -9.46 -1.01 -19.05
C LEU A 172 -10.87 -1.59 -19.17
N ALA A 173 -11.20 -2.61 -18.38
CA ALA A 173 -12.52 -3.21 -18.35
C ALA A 173 -13.62 -2.26 -17.83
N SER A 174 -13.24 -1.13 -17.21
CA SER A 174 -14.20 -0.10 -16.79
C SER A 174 -14.69 0.80 -17.91
N VAL A 175 -14.00 0.84 -19.06
CA VAL A 175 -14.33 1.70 -20.21
C VAL A 175 -15.74 1.45 -20.77
N PRO A 176 -16.17 0.20 -21.05
CA PRO A 176 -17.50 -0.05 -21.61
C PRO A 176 -18.62 -0.02 -20.56
N LEU A 177 -18.30 0.19 -19.27
CA LEU A 177 -19.28 0.06 -18.19
C LEU A 177 -20.04 1.37 -17.94
N PRO A 178 -21.31 1.30 -17.50
CA PRO A 178 -22.02 2.47 -17.01
C PRO A 178 -21.34 3.04 -15.76
N ALA A 179 -21.67 4.30 -15.41
CA ALA A 179 -20.95 5.10 -14.43
C ALA A 179 -20.71 4.37 -13.08
N GLU A 180 -21.77 3.88 -12.44
CA GLU A 180 -21.73 3.18 -11.13
C GLU A 180 -20.77 1.98 -11.10
N PRO A 181 -20.95 0.91 -11.91
CA PRO A 181 -20.02 -0.22 -11.92
C PRO A 181 -18.64 0.16 -12.47
N GLY A 182 -18.55 1.17 -13.34
CA GLY A 182 -17.30 1.73 -13.82
C GLY A 182 -16.48 2.35 -12.68
N ILE A 183 -17.10 3.13 -11.80
CA ILE A 183 -16.45 3.73 -10.62
C ILE A 183 -15.95 2.64 -9.68
N ALA A 184 -16.78 1.62 -9.39
CA ALA A 184 -16.37 0.51 -8.52
C ALA A 184 -15.13 -0.22 -9.06
N LEU A 185 -15.10 -0.49 -10.38
CA LEU A 185 -13.99 -1.19 -11.01
C LEU A 185 -12.71 -0.32 -11.08
N ARG A 186 -12.84 1.00 -11.27
CA ARG A 186 -11.72 1.95 -11.15
C ARG A 186 -11.21 2.07 -9.72
N GLY A 187 -12.09 2.02 -8.72
CA GLY A 187 -11.72 1.93 -7.31
C GLY A 187 -10.93 0.65 -7.01
N ALA A 188 -11.31 -0.48 -7.64
CA ALA A 188 -10.57 -1.73 -7.53
C ALA A 188 -9.19 -1.64 -8.21
N ALA A 189 -9.12 -0.98 -9.37
CA ALA A 189 -7.86 -0.68 -10.04
C ALA A 189 -6.92 0.18 -9.18
N TYR A 190 -7.45 1.19 -8.50
CA TYR A 190 -6.72 1.99 -7.51
C TYR A 190 -6.19 1.11 -6.36
N GLY A 191 -7.01 0.23 -5.79
CA GLY A 191 -6.56 -0.68 -4.74
C GLY A 191 -5.45 -1.60 -5.19
N ALA A 192 -5.62 -2.19 -6.37
CA ALA A 192 -4.62 -3.03 -7.00
C ALA A 192 -3.30 -2.27 -7.24
N ALA A 193 -3.38 -0.99 -7.63
CA ALA A 193 -2.22 -0.10 -7.75
C ALA A 193 -1.50 0.13 -6.40
N VAL A 194 -2.25 0.39 -5.32
CA VAL A 194 -1.70 0.52 -3.95
C VAL A 194 -0.93 -0.73 -3.55
N PHE A 195 -1.50 -1.93 -3.77
CA PHE A 195 -0.81 -3.19 -3.48
C PHE A 195 0.40 -3.41 -4.38
N ALA A 196 0.29 -3.15 -5.68
CA ALA A 196 1.37 -3.34 -6.63
C ALA A 196 2.59 -2.46 -6.32
N VAL A 197 2.35 -1.17 -6.07
CA VAL A 197 3.41 -0.21 -5.73
C VAL A 197 3.94 -0.47 -4.33
N GLY A 198 3.07 -0.68 -3.35
CA GLY A 198 3.45 -0.94 -1.96
C GLY A 198 4.32 -2.18 -1.78
N LEU A 199 3.85 -3.32 -2.28
CA LEU A 199 4.60 -4.58 -2.24
C LEU A 199 5.81 -4.56 -3.19
N GLY A 200 5.70 -3.86 -4.33
CA GLY A 200 6.80 -3.67 -5.27
C GLY A 200 7.96 -2.90 -4.65
N LEU A 201 7.72 -1.74 -4.06
CA LEU A 201 8.74 -0.97 -3.33
C LEU A 201 9.26 -1.76 -2.12
N GLY A 202 8.36 -2.34 -1.32
CA GLY A 202 8.73 -3.17 -0.17
C GLY A 202 9.65 -4.33 -0.52
N SER A 203 9.46 -4.94 -1.69
CA SER A 203 10.31 -6.05 -2.18
C SER A 203 11.54 -5.59 -2.98
N ALA A 204 11.56 -4.36 -3.51
CA ALA A 204 12.68 -3.81 -4.27
C ALA A 204 13.77 -3.18 -3.39
N PHE A 205 13.42 -2.76 -2.17
CA PHE A 205 14.33 -2.09 -1.22
C PHE A 205 14.83 -3.01 -0.09
N VAL A 206 14.69 -4.32 -0.25
CA VAL A 206 15.18 -5.38 0.66
C VAL A 206 15.99 -6.41 -0.14
N PRO A 207 16.78 -7.30 0.50
CA PRO A 207 17.47 -8.38 -0.22
C PRO A 207 16.51 -9.17 -1.10
N ASN A 208 16.65 -9.10 -2.43
CA ASN A 208 15.73 -9.78 -3.33
C ASN A 208 16.39 -10.07 -4.68
N PRO A 209 16.59 -11.34 -5.07
CA PRO A 209 17.18 -11.68 -6.37
C PRO A 209 16.30 -11.24 -7.56
N ARG A 210 15.03 -10.90 -7.32
CA ARG A 210 14.06 -10.47 -8.34
C ARG A 210 13.74 -8.97 -8.26
N ARG A 211 14.71 -8.14 -7.86
CA ARG A 211 14.53 -6.68 -7.71
C ARG A 211 13.96 -6.02 -8.97
N GLY A 212 14.42 -6.39 -10.17
CA GLY A 212 13.88 -5.87 -11.42
C GLY A 212 12.39 -6.19 -11.59
N MET A 213 11.95 -7.40 -11.23
CA MET A 213 10.53 -7.78 -11.28
C MET A 213 9.68 -7.00 -10.27
N ALA A 214 10.24 -6.68 -9.10
CA ALA A 214 9.59 -5.85 -8.10
C ALA A 214 9.38 -4.41 -8.61
N LEU A 215 10.36 -3.83 -9.31
CA LEU A 215 10.24 -2.51 -9.94
C LEU A 215 9.24 -2.52 -11.11
N TRP A 216 9.15 -3.60 -11.88
CA TRP A 216 8.09 -3.78 -12.87
C TRP A 216 6.69 -3.73 -12.25
N ALA A 217 6.51 -4.28 -11.05
CA ALA A 217 5.23 -4.17 -10.33
C ALA A 217 4.88 -2.71 -10.00
N VAL A 218 5.88 -1.90 -9.63
CA VAL A 218 5.69 -0.46 -9.40
C VAL A 218 5.24 0.21 -10.68
N GLY A 219 5.90 -0.06 -11.81
CA GLY A 219 5.52 0.47 -13.12
C GLY A 219 4.08 0.09 -13.52
N LEU A 220 3.70 -1.17 -13.35
CA LEU A 220 2.33 -1.65 -13.62
C LEU A 220 1.30 -1.01 -12.69
N GLY A 221 1.61 -0.86 -11.40
CA GLY A 221 0.73 -0.20 -10.44
C GLY A 221 0.53 1.28 -10.78
N SER A 222 1.59 1.99 -11.14
CA SER A 222 1.51 3.38 -11.62
C SER A 222 0.66 3.47 -12.90
N ALA A 223 0.85 2.56 -13.85
CA ALA A 223 0.05 2.50 -15.07
C ALA A 223 -1.44 2.23 -14.77
N ALA A 224 -1.75 1.32 -13.84
CA ALA A 224 -3.11 1.03 -13.40
C ALA A 224 -3.80 2.27 -12.81
N LEU A 225 -3.11 3.00 -11.92
CA LEU A 225 -3.63 4.23 -11.33
C LEU A 225 -3.89 5.29 -12.40
N LEU A 226 -2.92 5.54 -13.28
CA LEU A 226 -3.05 6.52 -14.36
C LEU A 226 -4.19 6.14 -15.31
N ALA A 227 -4.30 4.87 -15.71
CA ALA A 227 -5.39 4.39 -16.55
C ALA A 227 -6.75 4.62 -15.89
N ALA A 228 -6.90 4.28 -14.60
CA ALA A 228 -8.14 4.50 -13.87
C ALA A 228 -8.53 5.99 -13.82
N MET A 229 -7.57 6.87 -13.56
CA MET A 229 -7.82 8.33 -13.53
C MET A 229 -8.14 8.90 -14.92
N LEU A 230 -7.43 8.46 -15.96
CA LEU A 230 -7.66 8.93 -17.33
C LEU A 230 -9.02 8.49 -17.87
N VAL A 231 -9.38 7.22 -17.65
CA VAL A 231 -10.71 6.71 -18.02
C VAL A 231 -11.80 7.46 -17.26
N GLY A 232 -11.64 7.67 -15.96
CA GLY A 232 -12.60 8.44 -15.16
C GLY A 232 -12.79 9.87 -15.67
N ARG A 233 -11.70 10.56 -16.01
CA ARG A 233 -11.77 11.92 -16.59
C ARG A 233 -12.42 11.96 -17.97
N ALA A 234 -12.06 11.02 -18.85
CA ALA A 234 -12.61 10.96 -20.20
C ALA A 234 -14.13 10.73 -20.18
N LEU A 235 -14.61 9.87 -19.28
CA LEU A 235 -16.04 9.59 -19.13
C LEU A 235 -16.79 10.72 -18.41
N GLY A 236 -16.17 11.41 -17.46
CA GLY A 236 -16.77 12.57 -16.78
C GLY A 236 -16.94 13.79 -17.70
N ALA A 237 -16.00 14.02 -18.61
CA ALA A 237 -16.03 15.15 -19.56
C ALA A 237 -17.15 15.06 -20.62
N GLY A 238 -17.72 13.88 -20.85
CA GLY A 238 -18.82 13.68 -21.81
C GLY A 238 -20.23 13.88 -21.24
N SER A 239 -20.35 14.25 -19.97
CA SER A 239 -21.64 14.37 -19.25
C SER A 239 -21.98 15.80 -18.78
N GLY A 240 -21.20 16.80 -19.24
CA GLY A 240 -21.39 18.22 -18.96
C GLY A 240 -22.02 18.98 -20.12
#